data_AF-A0A1S8BNY9-F1
#
_entry.id   AF-A0A1S8BNY9-F1
#
_cell.length_a   1.000
_cell.length_b   1.000
_cell.length_c   1.000
_cell.angle_alpha   90.00
_cell.angle_beta   90.00
_cell.angle_gamma   90.00
#
_symmetry.space_group_name_H-M   'P 1'
#
loop_
_entity.id
_entity.type
_entity.pdbx_description
1 polymer ?
#
loop_
_entity_poly.entity_id
_entity_poly.type
_entity_poly.pdbx_seq_one_letter_code
_entity_poly.pdbx_strand_id
1 'polypeptide(L)'
;MRVVNGVVMLDHTSTTVDRNARAREDAEELQEVEEDELTTRVNQMSWIKANRKDPRERTSWGPTRADRWSDEQTDLFYDALKMFGTDFFIISKMFPGKTRANVKRKFVKEERLDPDRIKRVLIGESVPMDFEEYKRKTGKDDNFFRDPEQLRQELAQETEQQRQEVEEAQAKYAEQQRQRKLAKQGGADVDGEEGEAPKKGKKKKGEGKRGKKSKAPIGGEEVEVVAFEGDELEYRR
;
A
#
# COMPACT_ATOMS: atom_id res chain seq x y z
N MET A 1 29.39 -4.50 20.83
CA MET A 1 30.73 -5.03 21.21
C MET A 1 31.62 -3.83 21.47
N ARG A 2 32.37 -3.82 22.57
CA ARG A 2 33.35 -2.76 22.88
C ARG A 2 34.69 -3.38 23.25
N VAL A 3 35.79 -2.80 22.79
CA VAL A 3 37.14 -3.23 23.17
C VAL A 3 37.55 -2.47 24.42
N VAL A 4 37.76 -3.19 25.52
CA VAL A 4 38.32 -2.61 26.74
C VAL A 4 39.61 -3.35 27.04
N ASN A 5 40.73 -2.62 27.11
CA ASN A 5 42.07 -3.16 27.36
C ASN A 5 42.48 -4.29 26.40
N GLY A 6 42.18 -4.15 25.10
CA GLY A 6 42.56 -5.13 24.07
C GLY A 6 41.72 -6.41 24.02
N VAL A 7 40.72 -6.55 24.90
CA VAL A 7 39.79 -7.68 24.90
C VAL A 7 38.43 -7.22 24.38
N VAL A 8 37.88 -7.95 23.40
CA VAL A 8 36.56 -7.70 22.83
C VAL A 8 35.50 -8.19 23.81
N MET A 9 34.76 -7.27 24.43
CA MET A 9 33.65 -7.60 25.33
C MET A 9 32.30 -7.23 24.72
N LEU A 10 31.27 -8.03 25.02
CA LEU A 10 29.89 -7.72 24.64
C LEU A 10 29.43 -6.46 25.38
N ASP A 11 28.87 -5.49 24.65
CA ASP A 11 28.35 -4.27 25.26
C ASP A 11 26.91 -4.51 25.70
N HIS A 12 26.71 -4.64 27.01
CA HIS A 12 25.42 -4.98 27.61
C HIS A 12 24.34 -3.90 27.40
N THR A 13 24.75 -2.66 27.12
CA THR A 13 23.83 -1.56 26.78
C THR A 13 23.19 -1.78 25.40
N SER A 14 23.92 -2.40 24.48
CA SER A 14 23.46 -2.72 23.12
C SER A 14 22.66 -4.03 23.03
N THR A 15 22.63 -4.83 24.10
CA THR A 15 21.90 -6.11 24.13
C THR A 15 20.39 -5.91 24.07
N THR A 16 19.89 -4.78 24.58
CA THR A 16 18.47 -4.45 24.60
C THR A 16 18.21 -3.22 23.75
N VAL A 17 17.36 -3.36 22.74
CA VAL A 17 16.87 -2.22 21.96
C VAL A 17 15.70 -1.59 22.71
N ASP A 18 15.80 -0.29 23.00
CA ASP A 18 14.64 0.49 23.45
C ASP A 18 13.68 0.67 22.27
N ARG A 19 12.57 -0.06 22.30
CA ARG A 19 11.52 0.00 21.27
C ARG A 19 10.86 1.37 21.21
N ASN A 20 10.90 2.13 22.30
CA ASN A 20 10.26 3.43 22.41
C ASN A 20 11.19 4.57 21.99
N ALA A 21 12.49 4.34 21.79
CA ALA A 21 13.43 5.39 21.37
C ALA A 21 12.99 6.04 20.06
N ARG A 22 12.62 5.24 19.04
CA ARG A 22 12.09 5.76 17.76
C ARG A 22 10.78 6.52 17.93
N ALA A 23 9.89 5.99 18.78
CA ALA A 23 8.61 6.66 19.04
C ALA A 23 8.78 8.01 19.75
N ARG A 24 9.88 8.22 20.50
CA ARG A 24 10.22 9.52 21.10
C ARG A 24 10.75 10.49 20.04
N GLU A 25 11.62 10.03 19.15
CA GLU A 25 12.09 10.83 18.00
C GLU A 25 10.90 11.27 17.12
N ASP A 26 9.98 10.36 16.80
CA ASP A 26 8.75 10.68 16.05
C ASP A 26 7.84 11.66 16.81
N ALA A 27 7.80 11.57 18.15
CA ALA A 27 7.00 12.48 18.98
C ALA A 27 7.60 13.89 19.08
N GLU A 28 8.92 14.02 18.98
CA GLU A 28 9.61 15.33 18.90
C GLU A 28 9.28 16.06 17.59
N GLU A 29 8.93 15.35 16.52
CA GLU A 29 8.48 15.95 15.24
C GLU A 29 7.01 16.42 15.28
N LEU A 30 6.22 15.98 16.26
CA LEU A 30 4.80 16.37 16.37
C LEU A 30 4.66 17.83 16.82
N GLN A 31 3.75 18.56 16.17
CA GLN A 31 3.39 19.91 16.56
C GLN A 31 2.52 19.89 17.83
N GLU A 32 2.94 20.63 18.87
CA GLU A 32 2.11 20.90 20.04
C GLU A 32 0.99 21.88 19.65
N VAL A 33 -0.27 21.47 19.83
CA VAL A 33 -1.47 22.26 19.52
C VAL A 33 -2.32 22.33 20.79
N GLU A 34 -2.65 23.55 21.23
CA GLU A 34 -3.57 23.78 22.35
C GLU A 34 -5.00 23.40 21.93
N GLU A 35 -5.57 22.39 22.57
CA GLU A 35 -6.93 21.95 22.31
C GLU A 35 -7.94 22.81 23.07
N ASP A 36 -8.89 23.40 22.35
CA ASP A 36 -10.00 24.16 22.92
C ASP A 36 -11.32 23.45 22.56
N GLU A 37 -12.33 23.53 23.43
CA GLU A 37 -13.67 22.97 23.18
C GLU A 37 -14.33 23.62 21.95
N LEU A 38 -13.92 24.85 21.60
CA LEU A 38 -14.37 25.52 20.39
C LEU A 38 -13.71 24.98 19.12
N THR A 39 -12.46 24.53 19.19
CA THR A 39 -11.70 24.06 18.01
C THR A 39 -11.99 22.60 17.67
N THR A 40 -12.46 21.81 18.64
CA THR A 40 -12.77 20.38 18.51
C THR A 40 -14.26 20.09 18.28
N ARG A 41 -15.00 21.01 17.65
CA ARG A 41 -16.46 20.86 17.44
C ARG A 41 -16.79 19.67 16.54
N VAL A 42 -17.37 18.63 17.14
CA VAL A 42 -17.95 17.48 16.43
C VAL A 42 -19.46 17.66 16.28
N ASN A 43 -19.98 17.44 15.08
CA ASN A 43 -21.41 17.37 14.82
C ASN A 43 -21.76 16.04 14.13
N GLN A 44 -23.05 15.82 13.87
CA GLN A 44 -23.51 14.60 13.18
C GLN A 44 -22.91 14.42 11.77
N MET A 45 -22.42 15.49 11.14
CA MET A 45 -21.85 15.46 9.80
C MET A 45 -20.33 15.33 9.74
N SER A 46 -19.61 15.43 10.88
CA SER A 46 -18.15 15.42 10.92
C SER A 46 -17.52 14.16 10.31
N TRP A 47 -18.19 13.01 10.43
CA TRP A 47 -17.63 11.71 10.04
C TRP A 47 -18.38 11.00 8.90
N ILE A 48 -19.41 11.63 8.30
CA ILE A 48 -20.27 10.97 7.30
C ILE A 48 -19.49 10.48 6.08
N LYS A 49 -18.42 11.19 5.69
CA LYS A 49 -17.59 10.84 4.53
C LYS A 49 -16.30 10.09 4.92
N ALA A 50 -16.05 9.86 6.21
CA ALA A 50 -14.84 9.22 6.70
C ALA A 50 -14.67 7.80 6.14
N ASN A 51 -15.77 7.04 6.02
CA ASN A 51 -15.72 5.65 5.57
C ASN A 51 -15.89 5.48 4.06
N ARG A 52 -15.70 6.54 3.26
CA ARG A 52 -15.70 6.42 1.80
C ARG A 52 -14.52 5.54 1.34
N LYS A 53 -14.78 4.70 0.34
CA LYS A 53 -13.80 3.77 -0.23
C LYS A 53 -12.62 4.53 -0.85
N ASP A 54 -12.91 5.57 -1.62
CA ASP A 54 -11.87 6.39 -2.24
C ASP A 54 -11.39 7.47 -1.26
N PRO A 55 -10.08 7.54 -0.96
CA PRO A 55 -9.52 8.57 -0.08
C PRO A 55 -9.80 10.00 -0.57
N ARG A 56 -9.88 10.20 -1.88
CA ARG A 56 -10.21 11.50 -2.50
C ARG A 56 -11.65 11.95 -2.21
N GLU A 57 -12.55 11.02 -1.89
CA GLU A 57 -13.93 11.31 -1.47
C GLU A 57 -14.07 11.47 0.04
N ARG A 58 -13.04 11.08 0.80
CA ARG A 58 -12.93 11.24 2.26
C ARG A 58 -12.56 12.69 2.59
N THR A 59 -13.47 13.60 2.29
CA THR A 59 -13.28 15.02 2.53
C THR A 59 -14.08 15.48 3.74
N SER A 60 -13.69 16.61 4.33
CA SER A 60 -14.41 17.22 5.44
C SER A 60 -15.79 17.75 5.02
N TRP A 61 -16.53 18.25 6.01
CA TRP A 61 -17.86 18.78 5.82
C TRP A 61 -17.87 19.99 4.86
N GLY A 62 -18.71 19.93 3.82
CA GLY A 62 -18.90 20.99 2.83
C GLY A 62 -18.64 20.59 1.38
N PRO A 63 -18.99 21.45 0.40
CA PRO A 63 -18.61 21.29 -0.99
C PRO A 63 -17.11 21.55 -1.14
N THR A 64 -16.38 20.58 -1.66
CA THR A 64 -14.96 20.78 -1.98
C THR A 64 -14.79 21.65 -3.21
N ARG A 65 -13.56 22.11 -3.46
CA ARG A 65 -13.18 22.67 -4.78
C ARG A 65 -13.52 21.68 -5.92
N ALA A 66 -13.48 20.37 -5.64
CA ALA A 66 -13.92 19.34 -6.57
C ALA A 66 -15.44 19.30 -6.81
N ASP A 67 -16.29 19.86 -5.95
CA ASP A 67 -17.74 19.92 -6.21
C ASP A 67 -18.14 21.14 -7.07
N ARG A 68 -17.31 22.18 -7.17
CA ARG A 68 -17.62 23.40 -7.94
C ARG A 68 -17.27 23.24 -9.43
N TRP A 69 -18.24 23.44 -10.32
CA TRP A 69 -18.04 23.38 -11.76
C TRP A 69 -17.95 24.80 -12.32
N SER A 70 -16.89 25.10 -13.08
CA SER A 70 -16.87 26.30 -13.92
C SER A 70 -17.62 26.05 -15.22
N ASP A 71 -17.93 27.12 -15.93
CA ASP A 71 -18.60 27.04 -17.24
C ASP A 71 -17.67 26.34 -18.26
N GLU A 72 -16.38 26.67 -18.25
CA GLU A 72 -15.35 25.98 -19.04
C GLU A 72 -15.30 24.46 -18.76
N GLN A 73 -15.38 24.06 -17.50
CA GLN A 73 -15.42 22.65 -17.12
C GLN A 73 -16.72 21.98 -17.56
N THR A 74 -17.81 22.75 -17.64
CA THR A 74 -19.11 22.26 -18.09
C THR A 74 -19.11 22.02 -19.60
N ASP A 75 -18.49 22.92 -20.37
CA ASP A 75 -18.33 22.72 -21.81
C ASP A 75 -17.40 21.53 -22.10
N LEU A 76 -16.26 21.43 -21.39
CA LEU A 76 -15.40 20.24 -21.47
C LEU A 76 -16.15 18.94 -21.10
N PHE A 77 -17.12 19.03 -20.19
CA PHE A 77 -17.93 17.86 -19.81
C PHE A 77 -18.85 17.41 -20.94
N TYR A 78 -19.45 18.33 -21.70
CA TYR A 78 -20.24 17.98 -22.88
C TYR A 78 -19.36 17.43 -24.01
N ASP A 79 -18.16 17.99 -24.22
CA ASP A 79 -17.20 17.45 -25.18
C ASP A 79 -16.77 16.03 -24.81
N ALA A 80 -16.47 15.81 -23.53
CA ALA A 80 -16.14 14.48 -23.01
C ALA A 80 -17.31 13.51 -23.16
N LEU A 81 -18.55 13.95 -22.91
CA LEU A 81 -19.74 13.12 -23.10
C LEU A 81 -19.94 12.75 -24.58
N LYS A 82 -19.57 13.64 -25.51
CA LYS A 82 -19.61 13.38 -26.96
C LYS A 82 -18.58 12.34 -27.42
N MET A 83 -17.42 12.31 -26.78
CA MET A 83 -16.32 11.39 -27.10
C MET A 83 -16.47 10.02 -26.42
N PHE A 84 -16.75 10.02 -25.12
CA PHE A 84 -16.74 8.81 -24.27
C PHE A 84 -18.14 8.24 -24.01
N GLY A 85 -19.19 8.99 -24.28
CA GLY A 85 -20.55 8.62 -23.91
C GLY A 85 -20.75 8.67 -22.39
N THR A 86 -21.38 7.65 -21.82
CA THR A 86 -21.76 7.61 -20.38
C THR A 86 -20.69 7.00 -19.46
N ASP A 87 -19.45 6.82 -19.94
CA ASP A 87 -18.36 6.36 -19.08
C ASP A 87 -17.85 7.49 -18.15
N PHE A 88 -18.50 7.61 -17.01
CA PHE A 88 -18.14 8.60 -15.99
C PHE A 88 -16.77 8.36 -15.35
N PHE A 89 -16.22 7.14 -15.42
CA PHE A 89 -14.91 6.87 -14.83
C PHE A 89 -13.81 7.46 -15.72
N ILE A 90 -13.86 7.20 -17.02
CA ILE A 90 -12.90 7.75 -17.99
C ILE A 90 -13.00 9.27 -18.00
N ILE A 91 -14.22 9.82 -18.08
CA ILE A 91 -14.44 11.27 -18.05
C ILE A 91 -13.85 11.88 -16.76
N SER A 92 -13.98 11.22 -15.61
CA SER A 92 -13.42 11.74 -14.34
C SER A 92 -11.90 11.91 -14.35
N LYS A 93 -11.17 11.20 -15.22
CA LYS A 93 -9.70 11.34 -15.32
C LYS A 93 -9.29 12.59 -16.06
N MET A 94 -10.12 13.12 -16.96
CA MET A 94 -9.85 14.40 -17.64
C MET A 94 -10.02 15.61 -16.73
N PHE A 95 -10.67 15.46 -15.57
CA PHE A 95 -10.88 16.54 -14.63
C PHE A 95 -10.08 16.32 -13.35
N PRO A 96 -9.00 17.09 -13.10
CA PRO A 96 -8.22 16.92 -11.88
C PRO A 96 -9.08 17.20 -10.64
N GLY A 97 -8.98 16.31 -9.65
CA GLY A 97 -9.72 16.41 -8.39
C GLY A 97 -11.20 16.02 -8.46
N LYS A 98 -11.81 15.82 -9.63
CA LYS A 98 -13.18 15.31 -9.73
C LYS A 98 -13.18 13.78 -9.65
N THR A 99 -14.13 13.21 -8.91
CA THR A 99 -14.33 11.75 -8.89
C THR A 99 -15.45 11.33 -9.83
N ARG A 100 -15.54 10.02 -10.11
CA ARG A 100 -16.65 9.43 -10.89
C ARG A 100 -18.02 9.84 -10.34
N ALA A 101 -18.17 9.92 -9.02
CA ALA A 101 -19.42 10.33 -8.39
C ALA A 101 -19.75 11.81 -8.66
N ASN A 102 -18.74 12.67 -8.76
CA ASN A 102 -18.92 14.08 -9.13
C ASN A 102 -19.40 14.22 -10.58
N VAL A 103 -18.79 13.49 -11.52
CA VAL A 103 -19.20 13.49 -12.93
C VAL A 103 -20.62 12.95 -13.09
N LYS A 104 -20.96 11.84 -12.41
CA LYS A 104 -22.34 11.33 -12.41
C LYS A 104 -23.34 12.34 -11.84
N ARG A 105 -23.02 13.01 -10.74
CA ARG A 105 -23.88 14.07 -10.17
C ARG A 105 -24.05 15.23 -11.15
N LYS A 106 -22.99 15.61 -11.88
CA LYS A 106 -23.06 16.63 -12.93
C LYS A 106 -23.99 16.19 -14.06
N PHE A 107 -23.86 14.96 -14.56
CA PHE A 107 -24.77 14.42 -15.57
C PHE A 107 -26.25 14.50 -15.13
N VAL A 108 -26.58 14.01 -13.92
CA VAL A 108 -27.96 14.06 -13.40
C VAL A 108 -28.45 15.50 -13.21
N LYS A 109 -27.57 16.44 -12.86
CA LYS A 109 -27.91 17.86 -12.74
C LYS A 109 -28.21 18.45 -14.12
N GLU A 110 -27.34 18.22 -15.10
CA GLU A 110 -27.50 18.73 -16.47
C GLU A 110 -28.71 18.09 -17.18
N GLU A 111 -29.04 16.83 -16.88
CA GLU A 111 -30.24 16.17 -17.42
C GLU A 111 -31.52 16.85 -16.92
N ARG A 112 -31.50 17.40 -15.70
CA ARG A 112 -32.63 18.14 -15.12
C ARG A 112 -32.69 19.58 -15.58
N LEU A 113 -31.55 20.21 -15.83
CA LEU A 113 -31.47 21.60 -16.28
C LEU A 113 -31.76 21.70 -17.77
N ASP A 114 -30.99 20.98 -18.60
CA ASP A 114 -31.03 21.05 -20.06
C ASP A 114 -31.04 19.63 -20.67
N PRO A 115 -32.18 18.92 -20.60
CA PRO A 115 -32.31 17.56 -21.14
C PRO A 115 -31.99 17.48 -22.63
N ASP A 116 -32.33 18.52 -23.40
CA ASP A 116 -32.11 18.55 -24.84
C ASP A 116 -30.64 18.70 -25.22
N ARG A 117 -29.82 19.33 -24.37
CA ARG A 117 -28.37 19.42 -24.60
C ARG A 117 -27.72 18.05 -24.42
N ILE A 118 -28.09 17.29 -23.39
CA ILE A 118 -27.60 15.92 -23.19
C ILE A 118 -28.06 15.00 -24.33
N LYS A 119 -29.34 15.05 -24.71
CA LYS A 119 -29.86 14.22 -25.81
C LYS A 119 -29.13 14.49 -27.10
N ARG A 120 -28.87 15.77 -27.44
CA ARG A 120 -28.11 16.14 -28.65
C ARG A 120 -26.70 15.57 -28.65
N VAL A 121 -26.01 15.61 -27.50
CA VAL A 121 -24.64 15.08 -27.39
C VAL A 121 -24.61 13.55 -27.49
N LEU A 122 -25.60 12.86 -26.89
CA LEU A 122 -25.61 11.40 -26.84
C LEU A 122 -26.17 10.74 -28.11
N ILE A 123 -27.15 11.36 -28.76
CA ILE A 123 -27.80 10.85 -29.99
C ILE A 123 -27.13 11.40 -31.25
N GLY A 124 -26.44 12.53 -31.14
CA GLY A 124 -25.78 13.19 -32.26
C GLY A 124 -24.55 12.46 -32.77
N GLU A 125 -23.76 13.18 -33.57
CA GLU A 125 -22.52 12.65 -34.14
C GLU A 125 -21.51 12.31 -33.03
N SER A 126 -21.18 11.03 -32.90
CA SER A 126 -20.12 10.57 -32.01
C SER A 126 -18.77 11.01 -32.57
N VAL A 127 -18.00 11.75 -31.77
CA VAL A 127 -16.63 12.13 -32.16
C VAL A 127 -15.72 10.95 -31.81
N PRO A 128 -14.92 10.44 -32.77
CA PRO A 128 -13.97 9.39 -32.46
C PRO A 128 -13.01 9.85 -31.35
N MET A 129 -12.76 8.98 -30.39
CA MET A 129 -11.88 9.27 -29.26
C MET A 129 -10.44 9.48 -29.76
N ASP A 130 -9.92 10.69 -29.58
CA ASP A 130 -8.48 10.95 -29.74
C ASP A 130 -7.73 10.58 -28.46
N PHE A 131 -6.97 9.49 -28.54
CA PHE A 131 -6.22 8.97 -27.41
C PHE A 131 -5.07 9.89 -26.98
N GLU A 132 -4.45 10.60 -27.93
CA GLU A 132 -3.35 11.54 -27.64
C GLU A 132 -3.85 12.75 -26.86
N GLU A 133 -5.01 13.28 -27.23
CA GLU A 133 -5.62 14.37 -26.49
C GLU A 133 -5.98 13.95 -25.06
N TYR A 134 -6.48 12.72 -24.89
CA TYR A 134 -6.80 12.18 -23.57
C TYR A 134 -5.57 12.03 -22.67
N LYS A 135 -4.43 11.56 -23.21
CA LYS A 135 -3.15 11.50 -22.48
C LYS A 135 -2.72 12.89 -22.02
N ARG A 136 -2.72 13.87 -22.92
CA ARG A 136 -2.35 15.27 -22.64
C ARG A 136 -3.23 15.87 -21.55
N LYS A 137 -4.55 15.65 -21.61
CA LYS A 137 -5.50 16.16 -20.61
C LYS A 137 -5.36 15.46 -19.25
N THR A 138 -5.02 14.18 -19.23
CA THR A 138 -4.85 13.41 -17.99
C THR A 138 -3.46 13.61 -17.37
N GLY A 139 -2.49 14.13 -18.14
CA GLY A 139 -1.10 14.27 -17.69
C GLY A 139 -0.42 12.93 -17.43
N LYS A 140 -0.81 11.89 -18.17
CA LYS A 140 -0.31 10.53 -18.00
C LYS A 140 0.44 10.10 -19.25
N ASP A 141 1.63 9.54 -19.02
CA ASP A 141 2.51 9.07 -20.09
C ASP A 141 2.07 7.71 -20.64
N ASP A 142 2.65 7.35 -21.78
CA ASP A 142 2.44 6.06 -22.46
C ASP A 142 2.74 4.86 -21.54
N ASN A 143 3.68 5.02 -20.62
CA ASN A 143 4.01 3.99 -19.64
C ASN A 143 2.83 3.65 -18.71
N PHE A 144 1.94 4.61 -18.44
CA PHE A 144 0.75 4.36 -17.63
C PHE A 144 -0.30 3.52 -18.38
N PHE A 145 -0.41 3.71 -19.69
CA PHE A 145 -1.42 3.05 -20.53
C PHE A 145 -0.89 1.82 -21.25
N ARG A 146 0.13 1.16 -20.69
CA ARG A 146 0.66 -0.08 -21.21
C ARG A 146 -0.41 -1.19 -21.24
N ASP A 147 -0.31 -2.08 -22.22
CA ASP A 147 -1.20 -3.24 -22.33
C ASP A 147 -1.22 -4.07 -21.03
N PRO A 148 -2.40 -4.27 -20.42
CA PRO A 148 -2.51 -4.99 -19.15
C PRO A 148 -1.98 -6.42 -19.21
N GLU A 149 -2.12 -7.09 -20.35
CA GLU A 149 -1.66 -8.46 -20.55
C GLU A 149 -0.14 -8.56 -20.53
N GLN A 150 0.56 -7.61 -21.17
CA GLN A 150 2.03 -7.57 -21.14
C GLN A 150 2.54 -7.35 -19.72
N LEU A 151 1.93 -6.41 -18.99
CA LEU A 151 2.29 -6.13 -17.60
C LEU A 151 2.07 -7.36 -16.69
N ARG A 152 0.97 -8.09 -16.88
CA ARG A 152 0.69 -9.32 -16.12
C ARG A 152 1.72 -10.41 -16.38
N GLN A 153 2.13 -10.58 -17.64
CA GLN A 153 3.14 -11.56 -18.01
C GLN A 153 4.50 -11.23 -17.40
N GLU A 154 4.91 -9.96 -17.43
CA GLU A 154 6.16 -9.51 -16.81
C GLU A 154 6.14 -9.72 -15.29
N LEU A 155 5.06 -9.31 -14.62
CA LEU A 155 4.91 -9.55 -13.18
C LEU A 155 4.95 -11.04 -12.83
N ALA A 156 4.33 -11.89 -13.65
CA ALA A 156 4.39 -13.34 -13.45
C ALA A 156 5.83 -13.88 -13.57
N GLN A 157 6.56 -13.45 -14.60
CA GLN A 157 7.96 -13.83 -14.78
C GLN A 157 8.84 -13.36 -13.61
N GLU A 158 8.65 -12.11 -13.16
CA GLU A 158 9.38 -11.56 -12.02
C GLU A 158 9.09 -12.35 -10.73
N THR A 159 7.82 -12.66 -10.45
CA THR A 159 7.47 -13.47 -9.27
C THR A 159 8.04 -14.88 -9.32
N GLU A 160 8.14 -15.48 -10.50
CA GLU A 160 8.68 -16.82 -10.68
C GLU A 160 10.21 -16.82 -10.53
N GLN A 161 10.90 -15.81 -11.05
CA GLN A 161 12.34 -15.59 -10.84
C GLN A 161 12.64 -15.41 -9.35
N GLN A 162 11.93 -14.52 -8.66
CA GLN A 162 12.10 -14.32 -7.22
C GLN A 162 11.86 -15.62 -6.43
N ARG A 163 10.86 -16.41 -6.82
CA ARG A 163 10.59 -17.71 -6.18
C ARG A 163 11.73 -18.70 -6.37
N GLN A 164 12.30 -18.77 -7.57
CA GLN A 164 13.44 -19.64 -7.87
C GLN A 164 14.68 -19.21 -7.07
N GLU A 165 14.98 -17.91 -6.99
CA GLU A 165 16.09 -17.38 -6.19
C GLU A 165 15.93 -17.72 -4.71
N VAL A 166 14.71 -17.60 -4.16
CA VAL A 166 14.41 -17.97 -2.77
C VAL A 166 14.58 -19.47 -2.56
N GLU A 167 14.12 -20.31 -3.48
CA GLU A 167 14.27 -21.77 -3.38
C GLU A 167 15.74 -22.19 -3.43
N GLU A 168 16.54 -21.60 -4.33
CA GLU A 168 17.97 -21.82 -4.39
C GLU A 168 18.69 -21.35 -3.13
N ALA A 169 18.34 -20.18 -2.61
CA ALA A 169 18.90 -19.65 -1.37
C ALA A 169 18.57 -20.56 -0.19
N GLN A 170 17.34 -21.07 -0.12
CA GLN A 170 16.91 -22.04 0.88
C GLN A 170 17.65 -23.38 0.75
N ALA A 171 17.86 -23.86 -0.48
CA ALA A 171 18.61 -25.09 -0.75
C ALA A 171 20.08 -24.95 -0.33
N LYS A 172 20.76 -23.88 -0.76
CA LYS A 172 22.15 -23.55 -0.36
C LYS A 172 22.28 -23.44 1.15
N TYR A 173 21.32 -22.76 1.81
CA TYR A 173 21.26 -22.67 3.26
C TYR A 173 21.08 -24.04 3.93
N ALA A 174 20.18 -24.88 3.42
CA ALA A 174 19.96 -26.23 3.93
C ALA A 174 21.21 -27.12 3.80
N GLU A 175 21.96 -27.01 2.71
CA GLU A 175 23.23 -27.72 2.50
C GLU A 175 24.31 -27.26 3.48
N GLN A 176 24.48 -25.95 3.68
CA GLN A 176 25.40 -25.39 4.68
C GLN A 176 25.06 -25.89 6.09
N GLN A 177 23.77 -25.94 6.44
CA GLN A 177 23.31 -26.47 7.73
C GLN A 177 23.60 -27.98 7.87
N ARG A 178 23.48 -28.76 6.79
CA ARG A 178 23.85 -30.19 6.80
C ARG A 178 25.35 -30.37 7.01
N GLN A 179 26.18 -29.62 6.29
CA GLN A 179 27.64 -29.67 6.43
C GLN A 179 28.07 -29.25 7.85
N ARG A 180 27.47 -28.20 8.42
CA ARG A 180 27.74 -27.77 9.80
C ARG A 180 27.35 -28.82 10.83
N LYS A 181 26.22 -29.50 10.65
CA LYS A 181 25.81 -30.61 11.53
C LYS A 181 26.78 -31.79 11.47
N LEU A 182 27.23 -32.15 10.26
CA LEU A 182 28.20 -33.21 10.06
C LEU A 182 29.56 -32.88 10.69
N ALA A 183 30.04 -31.64 10.54
CA ALA A 183 31.26 -31.15 11.18
C ALA A 183 31.16 -31.14 12.72
N LYS A 184 29.98 -30.79 13.28
CA LYS A 184 29.72 -30.85 14.73
C LYS A 184 29.69 -32.28 15.27
N GLN A 185 29.38 -33.27 14.43
CA GLN A 185 29.34 -34.68 14.81
C GLN A 185 30.71 -35.37 14.67
N GLY A 186 31.65 -34.77 13.92
CA GLY A 186 33.01 -35.29 13.70
C GLY A 186 34.13 -34.61 14.51
N GLY A 187 33.81 -33.60 15.33
CA GLY A 187 34.75 -32.95 16.24
C GLY A 187 34.63 -33.49 17.66
N ALA A 188 35.74 -34.02 18.18
CA ALA A 188 35.89 -34.64 19.50
C ALA A 188 35.57 -33.70 20.69
N ASP A 189 35.18 -34.34 21.79
CA ASP A 189 34.87 -33.80 23.12
C ASP A 189 35.87 -32.74 23.62
N VAL A 190 35.37 -31.56 24.02
CA VAL A 190 35.91 -30.73 25.11
C VAL A 190 34.75 -30.05 25.83
N ASP A 191 34.54 -30.54 27.06
CA ASP A 191 33.83 -30.08 28.26
C ASP A 191 32.91 -28.84 28.23
N GLY A 192 31.77 -28.96 28.93
CA GLY A 192 31.26 -27.86 29.73
C GLY A 192 29.74 -27.73 29.88
N GLU A 193 29.21 -28.40 30.90
CA GLU A 193 28.11 -27.94 31.77
C GLU A 193 26.64 -28.18 31.36
N GLU A 194 25.99 -28.99 32.20
CA GLU A 194 24.58 -29.33 32.24
C GLU A 194 23.71 -28.10 32.49
N GLY A 195 22.59 -28.01 31.77
CA GLY A 195 21.60 -26.93 31.92
C GLY A 195 20.20 -27.35 31.50
N GLU A 196 19.56 -28.09 32.40
CA GLU A 196 18.12 -28.10 32.73
C GLU A 196 17.06 -28.00 31.60
N ALA A 197 16.33 -29.10 31.39
CA ALA A 197 15.12 -29.15 30.58
C ALA A 197 13.89 -28.57 31.31
N PRO A 198 13.06 -27.69 30.68
CA PRO A 198 11.74 -27.39 31.21
C PRO A 198 10.63 -28.23 30.55
N LYS A 199 9.72 -28.66 31.41
CA LYS A 199 8.59 -29.59 31.21
C LYS A 199 7.56 -29.10 30.17
N LYS A 200 7.11 -30.03 29.30
CA LYS A 200 5.92 -29.86 28.44
C LYS A 200 4.63 -29.83 29.29
N GLY A 201 4.02 -28.66 29.41
CA GLY A 201 2.64 -28.50 29.88
C GLY A 201 1.63 -28.57 28.72
N LYS A 202 0.69 -29.52 28.79
CA LYS A 202 -0.52 -29.59 27.94
C LYS A 202 -1.37 -28.33 28.12
N LYS A 203 -1.78 -27.66 27.03
CA LYS A 203 -3.01 -26.84 27.00
C LYS A 203 -3.79 -27.02 25.69
N LYS A 204 -5.11 -27.05 25.89
CA LYS A 204 -6.22 -27.35 24.97
C LYS A 204 -6.34 -26.37 23.78
N LYS A 205 -7.00 -26.89 22.73
CA LYS A 205 -7.62 -26.17 21.60
C LYS A 205 -8.40 -24.92 22.03
N GLY A 206 -8.23 -23.84 21.27
CA GLY A 206 -9.12 -22.68 21.19
C GLY A 206 -8.88 -21.96 19.86
N GLU A 207 -9.92 -21.85 19.05
CA GLU A 207 -9.97 -21.19 17.74
C GLU A 207 -9.52 -19.72 17.79
N GLY A 208 -8.84 -19.27 16.73
CA GLY A 208 -8.42 -17.88 16.55
C GLY A 208 -7.28 -17.77 15.55
N LYS A 209 -7.61 -17.83 14.25
CA LYS A 209 -6.66 -17.71 13.14
C LYS A 209 -6.19 -16.25 13.04
N ARG A 210 -5.03 -15.94 13.65
CA ARG A 210 -4.24 -14.72 13.39
C ARG A 210 -2.79 -15.12 13.17
N GLY A 211 -2.23 -14.68 12.04
CA GLY A 211 -0.95 -15.13 11.49
C GLY A 211 0.21 -15.01 12.49
N LYS A 212 0.84 -16.14 12.78
CA LYS A 212 2.12 -16.17 13.49
C LYS A 212 3.24 -16.01 12.47
N LYS A 213 3.93 -14.87 12.49
CA LYS A 213 5.28 -14.76 11.92
C LYS A 213 6.20 -15.65 12.77
N SER A 214 6.54 -16.84 12.28
CA SER A 214 7.47 -17.74 12.95
C SER A 214 8.91 -17.26 12.69
N LYS A 215 9.46 -16.47 13.61
CA LYS A 215 10.90 -16.20 13.66
C LYS A 215 11.59 -17.44 14.26
N ALA A 216 12.45 -18.10 13.49
CA ALA A 216 13.37 -19.11 14.02
C ALA A 216 14.57 -18.39 14.67
N PRO A 217 15.06 -18.83 15.85
CA PRO A 217 16.20 -18.18 16.49
C PRO A 217 17.50 -18.78 15.93
N ILE A 218 18.27 -18.00 15.16
CA ILE A 218 19.63 -18.35 14.77
C ILE A 218 20.51 -17.13 15.00
N GLY A 219 21.52 -17.28 15.86
CA GLY A 219 22.47 -16.24 16.17
C GLY A 219 23.39 -15.92 15.00
N GLY A 220 23.59 -14.61 14.79
CA GLY A 220 24.84 -14.05 14.28
C GLY A 220 25.04 -14.03 12.77
N GLU A 221 24.05 -13.62 11.99
CA GLU A 221 24.15 -12.76 10.79
C GLU A 221 22.76 -12.72 10.15
N GLU A 222 22.14 -11.53 10.14
CA GLU A 222 20.81 -11.32 9.59
C GLU A 222 20.89 -11.30 8.05
N VAL A 223 20.60 -12.42 7.40
CA VAL A 223 20.10 -12.38 6.02
C VAL A 223 18.58 -12.32 6.11
N GLU A 224 18.05 -11.13 5.85
CA GLU A 224 16.62 -10.88 5.79
C GLU A 224 16.05 -11.55 4.54
N VAL A 225 15.65 -12.81 4.64
CA VAL A 225 14.81 -13.43 3.61
C VAL A 225 13.41 -12.86 3.78
N VAL A 226 13.16 -11.73 3.11
CA VAL A 226 11.83 -11.17 2.94
C VAL A 226 11.04 -12.17 2.10
N ALA A 227 10.21 -12.99 2.74
CA ALA A 227 9.15 -13.69 2.05
C ALA A 227 8.21 -12.62 1.50
N PHE A 228 8.26 -12.41 0.18
CA PHE A 228 7.35 -11.52 -0.52
C PHE A 228 5.95 -12.12 -0.43
N GLU A 229 5.15 -11.67 0.55
CA GLU A 229 3.70 -11.89 0.54
C GLU A 229 3.16 -11.17 -0.68
N GLY A 230 2.78 -11.94 -1.71
CA GLY A 230 2.26 -11.44 -3.00
C GLY A 230 0.93 -10.68 -2.93
N ASP A 231 0.53 -10.19 -1.74
CA ASP A 231 -0.69 -9.41 -1.52
C ASP A 231 -0.46 -7.89 -1.48
N GLU A 232 0.79 -7.39 -1.50
CA GLU A 232 1.05 -5.93 -1.48
C GLU A 232 1.10 -5.26 -2.87
N LEU A 233 1.04 -6.01 -3.97
CA LEU A 233 1.06 -5.43 -5.32
C LEU A 233 -0.30 -4.89 -5.80
N GLU A 234 -1.40 -5.10 -5.05
CA GLU A 234 -2.72 -4.60 -5.48
C GLU A 234 -2.95 -3.09 -5.26
N TYR A 235 -2.07 -2.38 -4.54
CA TYR A 235 -2.33 -0.98 -4.14
C TYR A 235 -1.30 0.07 -4.56
N ARG A 236 -0.33 -0.23 -5.44
CA ARG A 236 0.39 0.82 -6.17
C ARG A 236 -0.34 1.19 -7.47
N ARG A 237 -1.25 2.17 -7.38
CA ARG A 237 -1.88 2.85 -8.52
C ARG A 237 -2.01 4.35 -8.27
#